data_AF-A0A927BND7-F1
#
_entry.id   AF-A0A927BND7-F1
#
_cell.length_a   1.000
_cell.length_b   1.000
_cell.length_c   1.000
_cell.angle_alpha   90.00
_cell.angle_beta   90.00
_cell.angle_gamma   90.00
#
_symmetry.space_group_name_H-M   'P 1'
#
loop_
_entity.id
_entity.type
_entity.pdbx_description
1 polymer ?
#
loop_
_entity_poly.entity_id
_entity_poly.type
_entity_poly.pdbx_seq_one_letter_code
_entity_poly.pdbx_strand_id
1 'polypeptide(L)'
;MTARSKALDVWRELNDRQQGTLEVIFDLDQEAEGSRRAFAARGEWDKRPASEWRAIDFAHDPSDRRLFGWTAMQTRLAEKGWDNQGNGSTVAALAARELIERTGRMTTYGVMHQVRLTRSGRAAARAGTADTPGGPRKAALNARPWQVLALLWAADTRGELLRWTHSLTIEKVLIGKHVPPLAEWVTTRGGAYRITERGRDFYREHYAAHAAAYPDVQALHPDGAAAEPWPREADARLARLGATHKALAHAWEEARDQQARAQAEADPKAATGYFQQQREAARRSLPAEAARLLAERDELWQATARQRAERAAADTVRLEELLQEAARQWAAAALRGFNAVVAAEDPLAVLPAGDGKRNGPSPGSSRPRRPACTRSTTRRDACTRPPWAPPAGRGAPYRRSAAAVCRLRLRSPGRPARIWPCG
;
A
#
# COMPACT_ATOMS: atom_id res chain seq x y z
N MET A 1 8.62 -14.57 36.23
CA MET A 1 7.90 -14.26 34.97
C MET A 1 8.84 -13.50 34.05
N THR A 2 9.04 -13.97 32.82
CA THR A 2 9.93 -13.32 31.85
C THR A 2 9.27 -12.04 31.32
N ALA A 3 10.05 -11.04 30.91
CA ALA A 3 9.50 -9.78 30.38
C ALA A 3 8.53 -9.98 29.19
N ARG A 4 8.67 -11.09 28.45
CA ARG A 4 7.77 -11.48 27.36
C ARG A 4 6.38 -11.90 27.88
N SER A 5 6.29 -12.57 29.03
CA SER A 5 4.98 -12.96 29.58
C SER A 5 4.19 -11.72 30.00
N LYS A 6 4.82 -10.77 30.71
CA LYS A 6 4.15 -9.52 31.11
C LYS A 6 3.64 -8.69 29.93
N ALA A 7 4.40 -8.62 28.83
CA ALA A 7 3.97 -7.90 27.64
C ALA A 7 2.77 -8.56 26.93
N LEU A 8 2.74 -9.89 26.91
CA LEU A 8 1.61 -10.65 26.37
C LEU A 8 0.37 -10.54 27.25
N ASP A 9 0.53 -10.56 28.57
CA ASP A 9 -0.56 -10.36 29.53
C ASP A 9 -1.22 -8.99 29.31
N VAL A 10 -0.41 -7.93 29.22
CA VAL A 10 -0.87 -6.57 28.88
C VAL A 10 -1.62 -6.54 27.55
N TRP A 11 -1.15 -7.26 26.53
CA TRP A 11 -1.85 -7.36 25.24
C TRP A 11 -3.20 -8.05 25.37
N ARG A 12 -3.27 -9.18 26.10
CA ARG A 12 -4.51 -9.96 26.29
C ARG A 12 -5.57 -9.24 27.12
N GLU A 13 -5.16 -8.32 27.99
CA GLU A 13 -6.07 -7.45 28.75
C GLU A 13 -6.73 -6.35 27.89
N LEU A 14 -6.18 -6.07 26.71
CA LEU A 14 -6.81 -5.15 25.75
C LEU A 14 -7.99 -5.83 25.07
N ASN A 15 -9.08 -5.08 24.87
CA ASN A 15 -10.16 -5.56 24.01
C ASN A 15 -9.74 -5.59 22.53
N ASP A 16 -10.49 -6.31 21.69
CA ASP A 16 -10.16 -6.52 20.27
C ASP A 16 -9.90 -5.20 19.52
N ARG A 17 -10.69 -4.17 19.81
CA ARG A 17 -10.53 -2.85 19.20
C ARG A 17 -9.25 -2.14 19.64
N GLN A 18 -8.89 -2.24 20.91
CA GLN A 18 -7.65 -1.70 21.47
C GLN A 18 -6.43 -2.45 20.93
N GLN A 19 -6.48 -3.79 20.91
CA GLN A 19 -5.44 -4.65 20.32
C GLN A 19 -5.20 -4.25 18.86
N GLY A 20 -6.28 -4.20 18.09
CA GLY A 20 -6.22 -3.86 16.70
C GLY A 20 -5.78 -2.42 16.39
N THR A 21 -6.20 -1.45 17.20
CA THR A 21 -5.69 -0.07 17.08
C THR A 21 -4.19 -0.02 17.40
N LEU A 22 -3.75 -0.74 18.43
CA LEU A 22 -2.34 -0.80 18.81
C LEU A 22 -1.49 -1.52 17.75
N GLU A 23 -2.03 -2.55 17.09
CA GLU A 23 -1.43 -3.22 15.93
C GLU A 23 -1.22 -2.24 14.77
N VAL A 24 -2.24 -1.47 14.39
CA VAL A 24 -2.11 -0.48 13.30
C VAL A 24 -1.03 0.57 13.62
N ILE A 25 -0.97 1.06 14.86
CA ILE A 25 0.07 2.01 15.27
C ILE A 25 1.46 1.33 15.19
N PHE A 26 1.56 0.06 15.58
CA PHE A 26 2.81 -0.70 15.50
C PHE A 26 3.27 -0.92 14.06
N ASP A 27 2.38 -1.29 13.15
CA ASP A 27 2.72 -1.47 11.73
C ASP A 27 3.23 -0.18 11.10
N LEU A 28 2.53 0.94 11.30
CA LEU A 28 2.96 2.25 10.80
C LEU A 28 4.31 2.70 11.38
N ASP A 29 4.55 2.41 12.65
CA ASP A 29 5.86 2.67 13.27
C ASP A 29 6.97 1.78 12.68
N GLN A 30 6.70 0.51 12.39
CA GLN A 30 7.66 -0.39 11.74
C GLN A 30 7.92 0.00 10.27
N GLU A 31 6.90 0.47 9.54
CA GLU A 31 7.04 1.04 8.20
C GLU A 31 7.91 2.30 8.20
N ALA A 32 7.69 3.20 9.16
CA ALA A 32 8.53 4.39 9.34
C ALA A 32 9.99 4.00 9.63
N GLU A 33 10.22 3.02 10.52
CA GLU A 33 11.56 2.51 10.82
C GLU A 33 12.23 1.86 9.59
N GLY A 34 11.50 1.04 8.85
CA GLY A 34 11.97 0.42 7.61
C GLY A 34 12.35 1.46 6.56
N SER A 35 11.52 2.48 6.39
CA SER A 35 11.78 3.61 5.48
C SER A 35 13.06 4.34 5.89
N ARG A 36 13.25 4.63 7.19
CA ARG A 36 14.47 5.27 7.68
C ARG A 36 15.72 4.44 7.42
N ARG A 37 15.67 3.12 7.65
CA ARG A 37 16.77 2.22 7.32
C ARG A 37 17.08 2.24 5.82
N ALA A 38 16.06 2.27 4.96
CA ALA A 38 16.25 2.35 3.51
C ALA A 38 16.88 3.69 3.06
N PHE A 39 16.43 4.83 3.62
CA PHE A 39 17.06 6.13 3.36
C PHE A 39 18.52 6.18 3.83
N ALA A 40 18.79 5.67 5.04
CA ALA A 40 20.14 5.57 5.58
C ALA A 40 21.05 4.71 4.69
N ALA A 41 20.56 3.58 4.17
CA ALA A 41 21.30 2.73 3.24
C ALA A 41 21.64 3.43 1.91
N ARG A 42 20.84 4.43 1.50
CA ARG A 42 21.10 5.30 0.33
C ARG A 42 22.02 6.48 0.65
N GLY A 43 22.49 6.61 1.88
CA GLY A 43 23.31 7.75 2.34
C GLY A 43 22.52 9.00 2.72
N GLU A 44 21.19 8.97 2.65
CA GLU A 44 20.31 10.06 3.06
C GLU A 44 20.03 9.97 4.58
N TRP A 45 21.07 10.17 5.38
CA TRP A 45 20.97 10.13 6.83
C TRP A 45 20.36 11.42 7.38
N ASP A 46 19.28 11.28 8.14
CA ASP A 46 18.63 12.38 8.83
C ASP A 46 18.80 12.24 10.35
N LYS A 47 19.29 13.32 10.97
CA LYS A 47 19.67 13.39 12.38
C LYS A 47 18.49 13.62 13.33
N ARG A 48 17.27 13.83 12.83
CA ARG A 48 16.07 14.00 13.68
C ARG A 48 15.92 12.81 14.64
N PRO A 49 15.62 13.08 15.92
CA PRO A 49 15.48 12.04 16.94
C PRO A 49 14.33 11.09 16.59
N ALA A 50 14.43 9.85 17.09
CA ALA A 50 13.41 8.82 16.87
C ALA A 50 12.01 9.21 17.35
N SER A 51 11.92 10.09 18.34
CA SER A 51 10.63 10.63 18.81
C SER A 51 9.88 11.42 17.74
N GLU A 52 10.59 12.15 16.86
CA GLU A 52 9.96 13.01 15.86
C GLU A 52 9.46 12.24 14.64
N TRP A 53 10.28 11.34 14.09
CA TRP A 53 9.90 10.61 12.88
C TRP A 53 9.05 9.36 13.14
N ARG A 54 8.88 8.95 14.41
CA ARG A 54 7.93 7.89 14.82
C ARG A 54 6.57 8.43 15.26
N ALA A 55 6.36 9.74 15.23
CA ALA A 55 5.06 10.31 15.50
C ALA A 55 4.12 10.01 14.32
N ILE A 56 2.98 9.38 14.60
CA ILE A 56 1.99 8.96 13.60
C ILE A 56 0.81 9.91 13.66
N ASP A 57 0.46 10.52 12.52
CA ASP A 57 -0.69 11.42 12.40
C ASP A 57 -1.99 10.62 12.59
N PHE A 58 -2.78 10.96 13.61
CA PHE A 58 -4.02 10.28 13.96
C PHE A 58 -5.25 11.01 13.42
N ALA A 59 -5.43 12.28 13.80
CA ALA A 59 -6.61 13.05 13.43
C ALA A 59 -6.32 14.55 13.45
N HIS A 60 -6.97 15.30 12.56
CA HIS A 60 -6.94 16.75 12.57
C HIS A 60 -8.13 17.32 13.36
N ASP A 61 -7.89 18.42 14.08
CA ASP A 61 -8.90 19.25 14.74
C ASP A 61 -8.85 20.66 14.14
N PRO A 62 -9.92 21.15 13.47
CA PRO A 62 -11.23 20.53 13.30
C PRO A 62 -11.17 19.27 12.43
N SER A 63 -12.03 18.30 12.74
CA SER A 63 -12.14 17.02 12.03
C SER A 63 -12.94 17.14 10.73
N ASP A 64 -12.44 17.93 9.78
CA ASP A 64 -13.00 18.02 8.43
C ASP A 64 -12.22 17.15 7.42
N ARG A 65 -12.74 15.95 7.17
CA ARG A 65 -12.13 15.00 6.22
C ARG A 65 -12.15 15.49 4.77
N ARG A 66 -13.05 16.41 4.40
CA ARG A 66 -13.09 16.96 3.03
C ARG A 66 -11.93 17.93 2.81
N LEU A 67 -11.51 18.62 3.86
CA LEU A 67 -10.44 19.60 3.80
C LEU A 67 -9.05 18.98 4.02
N PHE A 68 -8.92 18.06 4.97
CA PHE A 68 -7.62 17.49 5.38
C PHE A 68 -7.34 16.08 4.86
N GLY A 69 -8.34 15.44 4.26
CA GLY A 69 -8.24 14.04 3.83
C GLY A 69 -8.19 13.07 5.01
N TRP A 70 -7.74 11.85 4.71
CA TRP A 70 -7.56 10.76 5.67
C TRP A 70 -6.08 10.63 6.05
N THR A 71 -5.79 10.45 7.34
CA THR A 71 -4.45 10.04 7.76
C THR A 71 -4.22 8.56 7.45
N ALA A 72 -2.94 8.14 7.31
CA ALA A 72 -2.61 6.74 7.10
C ALA A 72 -3.19 5.83 8.21
N MET A 73 -3.19 6.30 9.45
CA MET A 73 -3.79 5.58 10.57
C MET A 73 -5.31 5.45 10.42
N GLN A 74 -6.02 6.51 10.01
CA GLN A 74 -7.46 6.46 9.78
C GLN A 74 -7.81 5.51 8.62
N THR A 75 -7.04 5.53 7.52
CA THR A 75 -7.23 4.61 6.39
C THR A 75 -7.10 3.15 6.83
N ARG A 76 -6.03 2.79 7.55
CA ARG A 76 -5.82 1.41 8.04
C ARG A 76 -6.88 0.96 9.06
N LEU A 77 -7.36 1.89 9.90
CA LEU A 77 -8.48 1.59 10.81
C LEU A 77 -9.80 1.39 10.06
N ALA A 78 -10.03 2.14 8.98
CA ALA A 78 -11.21 1.97 8.13
C ALA A 78 -11.21 0.63 7.40
N GLU A 79 -10.07 0.20 6.87
CA GLU A 79 -9.89 -1.12 6.25
C GLU A 79 -10.24 -2.27 7.21
N LYS A 80 -9.99 -2.10 8.51
CA LYS A 80 -10.36 -3.06 9.56
C LYS A 80 -11.81 -2.91 10.06
N GLY A 81 -12.60 -2.00 9.47
CA GLY A 81 -13.99 -1.73 9.88
C GLY A 81 -14.13 -0.97 11.21
N TRP A 82 -13.06 -0.33 11.69
CA TRP A 82 -13.03 0.39 12.97
C TRP A 82 -13.12 1.90 12.84
N ASP A 83 -13.40 2.42 11.63
CA ASP A 83 -13.68 3.84 11.43
C ASP A 83 -15.11 4.19 11.84
N ASN A 84 -15.35 4.27 13.15
CA ASN A 84 -16.61 4.75 13.71
C ASN A 84 -16.38 5.76 14.85
N GLN A 85 -17.46 6.41 15.30
CA GLN A 85 -17.46 7.27 16.49
C GLN A 85 -16.96 6.45 17.69
N GLY A 86 -15.71 6.67 18.10
CA GLY A 86 -15.07 5.88 19.15
C GLY A 86 -13.54 5.82 19.08
N ASN A 87 -12.92 6.12 17.92
CA ASN A 87 -11.45 6.06 17.79
C ASN A 87 -10.71 6.97 18.78
N GLY A 88 -11.24 8.16 19.07
CA GLY A 88 -10.69 9.04 20.09
C GLY A 88 -10.68 8.42 21.49
N SER A 89 -11.74 7.68 21.86
CA SER A 89 -11.85 6.99 23.16
C SER A 89 -10.89 5.81 23.26
N THR A 90 -10.70 5.05 22.16
CA THR A 90 -9.74 3.94 22.12
C THR A 90 -8.30 4.44 22.25
N VAL A 91 -7.94 5.50 21.52
CA VAL A 91 -6.63 6.15 21.62
C VAL A 91 -6.40 6.73 23.02
N ALA A 92 -7.42 7.34 23.64
CA ALA A 92 -7.33 7.79 25.03
C ALA A 92 -7.12 6.62 26.00
N ALA A 93 -7.81 5.50 25.82
CA ALA A 93 -7.69 4.31 26.67
C ALA A 93 -6.32 3.60 26.54
N LEU A 94 -5.73 3.60 25.35
CA LEU A 94 -4.36 3.11 25.14
C LEU A 94 -3.32 4.04 25.77
N ALA A 95 -3.55 5.35 25.72
CA ALA A 95 -2.69 6.35 26.37
C ALA A 95 -2.77 6.28 27.90
N ALA A 96 -3.96 6.09 28.46
CA ALA A 96 -4.17 5.90 29.89
C ALA A 96 -3.46 4.65 30.45
N ARG A 97 -3.23 3.63 29.60
CA ARG A 97 -2.43 2.44 29.91
C ARG A 97 -0.94 2.61 29.63
N GLU A 98 -0.50 3.81 29.27
CA GLU A 98 0.90 4.14 28.92
C GLU A 98 1.46 3.30 27.77
N LEU A 99 0.60 2.76 26.88
CA LEU A 99 1.04 2.00 25.71
C LEU A 99 1.35 2.93 24.53
N ILE A 100 0.71 4.10 24.51
CA ILE A 100 1.00 5.16 23.56
C ILE A 100 1.10 6.49 24.29
N GLU A 101 1.83 7.42 23.70
CA GLU A 101 1.79 8.84 24.05
C GLU A 101 0.98 9.60 23.00
N ARG A 102 0.21 10.58 23.44
CA ARG A 102 -0.53 11.50 22.57
C ARG A 102 0.19 12.84 22.55
N THR A 103 0.45 13.35 21.36
CA THR A 103 1.01 14.68 21.15
C THR A 103 0.15 15.45 20.15
N GLY A 104 0.39 16.75 20.03
CA GLY A 104 -0.26 17.60 19.03
C GLY A 104 0.77 18.43 18.32
N ARG A 105 0.66 18.52 16.99
CA ARG A 105 1.43 19.45 16.17
C ARG A 105 0.50 20.53 15.63
N MET A 106 0.82 21.79 15.89
CA MET A 106 0.10 22.91 15.31
C MET A 106 0.25 22.90 13.77
N THR A 107 -0.85 23.09 13.07
CA THR A 107 -0.91 23.25 11.62
C THR A 107 -1.49 24.63 11.30
N THR A 108 -1.43 25.05 10.03
CA THR A 108 -2.06 26.32 9.58
C THR A 108 -3.55 26.38 9.88
N TYR A 109 -4.22 25.23 9.98
CA TYR A 109 -5.68 25.14 10.04
C TYR A 109 -6.20 24.54 11.35
N GLY A 110 -5.32 24.31 12.34
CA GLY A 110 -5.69 23.73 13.63
C GLY A 110 -4.60 22.85 14.23
N VAL A 111 -4.98 21.69 14.78
CA VAL A 111 -4.06 20.78 15.47
C VAL A 111 -4.11 19.40 14.83
N MET A 112 -2.94 18.88 14.43
CA MET A 112 -2.80 17.47 14.08
C MET A 112 -2.48 16.69 15.36
N HIS A 113 -3.43 15.90 15.84
CA HIS A 113 -3.18 14.93 16.88
C HIS A 113 -2.29 13.81 16.36
N GLN A 114 -1.21 13.55 17.08
CA GLN A 114 -0.25 12.50 16.78
C GLN A 114 -0.22 11.48 17.92
N VAL A 115 0.10 10.24 17.58
CA VAL A 115 0.33 9.17 18.55
C VAL A 115 1.72 8.59 18.37
N ARG A 116 2.30 8.10 19.46
CA ARG A 116 3.62 7.46 19.47
C ARG A 116 3.60 6.24 20.37
N LEU A 117 4.17 5.12 19.91
CA LEU A 117 4.34 3.95 20.78
C LEU A 117 5.37 4.21 21.86
N THR A 118 5.00 3.90 23.10
CA THR A 118 5.95 3.80 24.21
C THR A 118 6.76 2.50 24.08
N ARG A 119 7.75 2.34 24.98
CA ARG A 119 8.52 1.08 25.05
C ARG A 119 7.62 -0.10 25.46
N SER A 120 6.72 0.09 26.41
CA SER A 120 5.74 -0.91 26.86
C SER A 120 4.74 -1.24 25.76
N GLY A 121 4.18 -0.23 25.07
CA GLY A 121 3.27 -0.45 23.95
C GLY A 121 3.89 -1.24 22.80
N ARG A 122 5.13 -0.93 22.43
CA ARG A 122 5.86 -1.70 21.40
C ARG A 122 6.12 -3.15 21.83
N ALA A 123 6.44 -3.37 23.11
CA ALA A 123 6.64 -4.72 23.63
C ALA A 123 5.33 -5.51 23.64
N ALA A 124 4.23 -4.90 24.07
CA ALA A 124 2.90 -5.49 24.06
C ALA A 124 2.43 -5.80 22.63
N ALA A 125 2.50 -4.82 21.72
CA ALA A 125 2.14 -5.00 20.32
C ALA A 125 2.96 -6.09 19.63
N ARG A 126 4.28 -6.17 19.90
CA ARG A 126 5.13 -7.25 19.38
C ARG A 126 4.78 -8.60 19.98
N ALA A 127 4.50 -8.68 21.27
CA ALA A 127 4.11 -9.93 21.91
C ALA A 127 2.77 -10.43 21.37
N GLY A 128 1.80 -9.53 21.22
CA GLY A 128 0.50 -9.79 20.63
C GLY A 128 0.58 -10.25 19.19
N THR A 129 1.21 -9.46 18.31
CA THR A 129 1.31 -9.77 16.87
C THR A 129 2.19 -10.98 16.56
N ALA A 130 3.16 -11.31 17.41
CA ALA A 130 3.96 -12.53 17.28
C ALA A 130 3.18 -13.79 17.67
N ASP A 131 2.22 -13.67 18.60
CA ASP A 131 1.38 -14.78 19.05
C ASP A 131 0.00 -14.81 18.34
N THR A 132 -0.36 -13.78 17.58
CA THR A 132 -1.51 -13.82 16.67
C THR A 132 -1.32 -14.99 15.71
N PRO A 133 -2.27 -15.94 15.64
CA PRO A 133 -2.25 -17.01 14.64
C PRO A 133 -2.35 -16.39 13.25
N GLY A 134 -1.21 -16.06 12.64
CA GLY A 134 -1.13 -15.37 11.36
C GLY A 134 0.06 -14.41 11.18
N GLY A 135 0.72 -13.97 12.27
CA GLY A 135 2.01 -13.27 12.12
C GLY A 135 3.06 -14.22 11.50
N PRO A 136 4.04 -13.72 10.71
CA PRO A 136 5.09 -14.57 10.16
C PRO A 136 5.90 -15.15 11.31
N ARG A 137 5.48 -16.33 11.78
CA ARG A 137 6.19 -17.11 12.79
C ARG A 137 7.59 -17.28 12.24
N LYS A 138 8.57 -16.79 12.99
CA LYS A 138 9.97 -17.01 12.64
C LYS A 138 10.15 -18.51 12.48
N ALA A 139 10.53 -18.93 11.27
CA ALA A 139 10.73 -20.34 10.96
C ALA A 139 11.67 -20.96 12.01
N ALA A 140 11.26 -22.09 12.57
CA ALA A 140 11.96 -22.75 13.67
C ALA A 140 13.33 -23.31 13.22
N LEU A 141 13.45 -23.64 11.93
CA LEU A 141 14.69 -24.00 11.26
C LEU A 141 15.07 -22.92 10.25
N ASN A 142 16.37 -22.81 9.96
CA ASN A 142 16.85 -22.05 8.82
C ASN A 142 16.53 -22.79 7.49
N ALA A 143 16.64 -22.11 6.35
CA ALA A 143 16.30 -22.63 5.02
C ALA A 143 16.95 -23.99 4.71
N ARG A 144 18.25 -24.16 4.97
CA ARG A 144 18.97 -25.39 4.63
C ARG A 144 18.54 -26.61 5.47
N PRO A 145 18.46 -26.56 6.81
CA PRO A 145 17.88 -27.65 7.59
C PRO A 145 16.42 -27.96 7.23
N TRP A 146 15.62 -26.93 6.92
CA TRP A 146 14.24 -27.13 6.45
C TRP A 146 14.17 -27.91 5.13
N GLN A 147 14.97 -27.51 4.14
CA GLN A 147 15.07 -28.23 2.86
C GLN A 147 15.45 -29.70 3.05
N VAL A 148 16.41 -29.98 3.94
CA VAL A 148 16.81 -31.36 4.22
C VAL A 148 15.69 -32.15 4.91
N LEU A 149 14.97 -31.53 5.85
CA LEU A 149 13.81 -32.15 6.48
C LEU A 149 12.68 -32.43 5.46
N ALA A 150 12.46 -31.53 4.50
CA ALA A 150 11.51 -31.74 3.40
C ALA A 150 11.92 -32.90 2.47
N LEU A 151 13.21 -33.08 2.18
CA LEU A 151 13.70 -34.24 1.42
C LEU A 151 13.50 -35.55 2.19
N LEU A 152 13.73 -35.53 3.52
CA LEU A 152 13.47 -36.68 4.38
C LEU A 152 11.98 -37.03 4.42
N TRP A 153 11.11 -36.02 4.54
CA TRP A 153 9.65 -36.20 4.44
C TRP A 153 9.26 -36.81 3.10
N ALA A 154 9.76 -36.28 1.99
CA ALA A 154 9.47 -36.79 0.66
C ALA A 154 9.92 -38.26 0.49
N ALA A 155 11.08 -38.65 1.02
CA ALA A 155 11.53 -40.04 1.03
C ALA A 155 10.60 -40.94 1.87
N ASP A 156 10.24 -40.50 3.07
CA ASP A 156 9.34 -41.22 3.98
C ASP A 156 7.96 -41.47 3.35
N THR A 157 7.40 -40.46 2.65
CA THR A 157 6.11 -40.60 1.96
C THR A 157 6.14 -41.64 0.82
N ARG A 158 7.32 -41.92 0.25
CA ARG A 158 7.50 -43.00 -0.74
C ARG A 158 7.84 -44.36 -0.09
N GLY A 159 7.93 -44.42 1.23
CA GLY A 159 8.42 -45.60 1.96
C GLY A 159 9.91 -45.87 1.76
N GLU A 160 10.68 -44.84 1.38
CA GLU A 160 12.10 -44.93 1.08
C GLU A 160 12.98 -44.28 2.16
N LEU A 161 14.25 -44.66 2.21
CA LEU A 161 15.27 -43.98 3.01
C LEU A 161 15.98 -42.92 2.17
N LEU A 162 16.33 -41.79 2.78
CA LEU A 162 17.15 -40.78 2.11
C LEU A 162 18.61 -41.28 2.07
N ARG A 163 19.04 -41.75 0.89
CA ARG A 163 20.42 -42.23 0.67
C ARG A 163 21.39 -41.06 0.63
N TRP A 164 22.17 -40.93 1.70
CA TRP A 164 23.21 -39.91 1.81
C TRP A 164 24.32 -40.45 2.70
N THR A 165 25.56 -40.41 2.21
CA THR A 165 26.71 -40.97 2.92
C THR A 165 27.09 -40.18 4.18
N HIS A 166 26.97 -38.86 4.15
CA HIS A 166 27.23 -38.00 5.30
C HIS A 166 26.62 -36.61 5.10
N SER A 167 25.94 -36.08 6.12
CA SER A 167 25.38 -34.73 6.09
C SER A 167 25.49 -34.04 7.44
N LEU A 168 26.38 -33.04 7.52
CA LEU A 168 26.53 -32.20 8.71
C LEU A 168 25.23 -31.51 9.13
N THR A 169 24.33 -31.23 8.16
CA THR A 169 23.03 -30.63 8.48
C THR A 169 22.13 -31.64 9.20
N ILE A 170 22.10 -32.90 8.76
CA ILE A 170 21.29 -33.92 9.43
C ILE A 170 21.89 -34.21 10.80
N GLU A 171 23.18 -34.54 10.86
CA GLU A 171 23.82 -35.00 12.10
C GLU A 171 23.93 -33.90 13.17
N LYS A 172 24.39 -32.69 12.81
CA LYS A 172 24.61 -31.63 13.80
C LYS A 172 23.37 -30.80 14.08
N VAL A 173 22.41 -30.72 13.16
CA VAL A 173 21.20 -29.90 13.34
C VAL A 173 20.00 -30.77 13.64
N LEU A 174 19.57 -31.62 12.72
CA LEU A 174 18.32 -32.39 12.88
C LEU A 174 18.41 -33.47 13.97
N ILE A 175 19.58 -34.07 14.14
CA ILE A 175 19.85 -35.06 15.20
C ILE A 175 20.38 -34.33 16.45
N GLY A 176 21.55 -33.69 16.36
CA GLY A 176 22.28 -33.20 17.55
C GLY A 176 21.65 -32.01 18.29
N LYS A 177 20.81 -31.18 17.66
CA LYS A 177 20.20 -30.01 18.33
C LYS A 177 18.77 -30.23 18.81
N HIS A 178 18.13 -31.35 18.48
CA HIS A 178 16.75 -31.63 18.84
C HIS A 178 16.67 -32.85 19.76
N VAL A 179 15.87 -32.73 20.82
CA VAL A 179 15.58 -33.80 21.76
C VAL A 179 14.05 -33.85 21.93
N PRO A 180 13.35 -34.89 21.42
CA PRO A 180 13.86 -35.99 20.58
C PRO A 180 14.38 -35.53 19.20
N PRO A 181 15.29 -36.30 18.56
CA PRO A 181 15.85 -35.93 17.26
C PRO A 181 14.78 -35.97 16.16
N LEU A 182 14.91 -35.10 15.15
CA LEU A 182 13.97 -35.01 14.01
C LEU A 182 14.27 -36.00 12.88
N ALA A 183 15.48 -36.54 12.86
CA ALA A 183 15.93 -37.54 11.91
C ALA A 183 16.79 -38.58 12.65
N GLU A 184 17.09 -39.69 12.01
CA GLU A 184 17.99 -40.71 12.55
C GLU A 184 18.81 -41.36 11.44
N TRP A 185 20.00 -41.85 11.81
CA TRP A 185 20.86 -42.63 10.92
C TRP A 185 20.42 -44.09 10.88
N VAL A 186 20.36 -44.67 9.68
CA VAL A 186 20.03 -46.07 9.45
C VAL A 186 21.24 -46.76 8.83
N THR A 187 21.76 -47.77 9.53
CA THR A 187 22.91 -48.56 9.07
C THR A 187 22.51 -49.38 7.85
N THR A 188 22.96 -48.91 6.68
CA THR A 188 22.85 -49.62 5.39
C THR A 188 24.22 -49.62 4.71
N ARG A 189 24.41 -50.44 3.68
CA ARG A 189 25.70 -50.60 2.96
C ARG A 189 26.27 -49.29 2.38
N GLY A 190 25.48 -48.23 2.28
CA GLY A 190 25.90 -46.90 1.80
C GLY A 190 25.58 -45.73 2.74
N GLY A 191 25.06 -46.01 3.95
CA GLY A 191 24.54 -44.97 4.84
C GLY A 191 23.22 -44.36 4.35
N ALA A 192 22.28 -44.21 5.27
CA ALA A 192 20.99 -43.60 4.95
C ALA A 192 20.40 -42.91 6.17
N TYR A 193 19.46 -41.99 5.94
CA TYR A 193 18.73 -41.31 6.99
C TYR A 193 17.22 -41.53 6.82
N ARG A 194 16.52 -41.52 7.96
CA ARG A 194 15.05 -41.57 8.03
C ARG A 194 14.53 -40.42 8.88
N ILE A 195 13.35 -39.89 8.56
CA ILE A 195 12.65 -38.94 9.44
C ILE A 195 12.07 -39.70 10.64
N THR A 196 12.23 -39.16 11.85
CA THR A 196 11.62 -39.77 13.05
C THR A 196 10.15 -39.40 13.14
N GLU A 197 9.41 -40.03 14.06
CA GLU A 197 8.04 -39.63 14.37
C GLU A 197 7.96 -38.17 14.84
N ARG A 198 8.84 -37.78 15.76
CA ARG A 198 8.97 -36.38 16.19
C ARG A 198 9.27 -35.44 15.02
N GLY A 199 10.11 -35.88 14.06
CA GLY A 199 10.41 -35.16 12.83
C GLY A 199 9.19 -34.95 11.94
N ARG A 200 8.34 -35.98 11.81
CA ARG A 200 7.06 -35.86 11.09
C ARG A 200 6.14 -34.85 11.76
N ASP A 201 5.96 -34.93 13.07
CA ASP A 201 5.10 -33.99 13.80
C ASP A 201 5.64 -32.56 13.68
N PHE A 202 6.96 -32.38 13.80
CA PHE A 202 7.61 -31.09 13.60
C PHE A 202 7.36 -30.54 12.20
N TYR A 203 7.47 -31.39 11.18
CA TYR A 203 7.23 -31.02 9.79
C TYR A 203 5.80 -30.52 9.60
N ARG A 204 4.80 -31.27 10.12
CA ARG A 204 3.38 -30.88 10.05
C ARG A 204 3.11 -29.56 10.78
N GLU A 205 3.54 -29.46 12.04
CA GLU A 205 3.30 -28.30 12.92
C GLU A 205 3.89 -27.01 12.35
N HIS A 206 5.06 -27.10 11.71
CA HIS A 206 5.80 -25.94 11.25
C HIS A 206 5.78 -25.73 9.73
N TYR A 207 5.04 -26.54 8.96
CA TYR A 207 5.00 -26.45 7.50
C TYR A 207 4.63 -25.05 7.01
N ALA A 208 3.49 -24.51 7.45
CA ALA A 208 2.99 -23.22 6.98
C ALA A 208 3.99 -22.07 7.22
N ALA A 209 4.62 -22.06 8.40
CA ALA A 209 5.62 -21.04 8.75
C ALA A 209 6.88 -21.13 7.87
N HIS A 210 7.36 -22.35 7.59
CA HIS A 210 8.54 -22.53 6.76
C HIS A 210 8.26 -22.36 5.26
N ALA A 211 7.09 -22.79 4.78
CA ALA A 211 6.66 -22.57 3.40
C ALA A 211 6.54 -21.07 3.08
N ALA A 212 6.04 -20.28 4.04
CA ALA A 212 5.99 -18.83 3.93
C ALA A 212 7.39 -18.19 4.02
N ALA A 213 8.25 -18.65 4.95
CA ALA A 213 9.58 -18.07 5.17
C ALA A 213 10.60 -18.42 4.07
N TYR A 214 10.47 -19.59 3.46
CA TYR A 214 11.41 -20.14 2.47
C TYR A 214 10.68 -20.63 1.22
N PRO A 215 10.10 -19.70 0.43
CA PRO A 215 9.27 -20.04 -0.73
C PRO A 215 10.02 -20.77 -1.86
N ASP A 216 11.35 -20.75 -1.84
CA ASP A 216 12.22 -21.42 -2.82
C ASP A 216 12.50 -22.90 -2.45
N VAL A 217 12.20 -23.31 -1.21
CA VAL A 217 12.34 -24.70 -0.79
C VAL A 217 11.10 -25.47 -1.23
N GLN A 218 11.26 -26.38 -2.18
CA GLN A 218 10.20 -27.29 -2.59
C GLN A 218 9.92 -28.31 -1.47
N ALA A 219 8.91 -28.02 -0.65
CA ALA A 219 8.48 -28.83 0.47
C ALA A 219 7.05 -29.32 0.23
N LEU A 220 6.87 -30.64 0.13
CA LEU A 220 5.56 -31.27 -0.06
C LEU A 220 4.65 -30.97 1.13
N HIS A 221 3.37 -30.70 0.88
CA HIS A 221 2.41 -30.48 1.97
C HIS A 221 2.28 -31.75 2.83
N PRO A 222 2.19 -31.62 4.16
CA PRO A 222 2.09 -32.76 5.07
C PRO A 222 0.88 -33.67 4.83
N ASP A 223 -0.21 -33.12 4.30
CA ASP A 223 -1.44 -33.87 4.01
C ASP A 223 -1.49 -34.39 2.56
N GLY A 224 -0.36 -34.41 1.87
CA GLY A 224 -0.20 -34.92 0.50
C GLY A 224 -0.34 -33.85 -0.59
N ALA A 225 -0.11 -34.26 -1.84
CA ALA A 225 -0.15 -33.34 -3.00
C ALA A 225 -1.52 -32.68 -3.21
N ALA A 226 -2.61 -33.37 -2.84
CA ALA A 226 -3.96 -32.79 -2.89
C ALA A 226 -4.18 -31.65 -1.87
N ALA A 227 -3.33 -31.57 -0.85
CA ALA A 227 -3.30 -30.48 0.11
C ALA A 227 -2.20 -29.46 -0.19
N GLU A 228 -1.49 -29.58 -1.33
CA GLU A 228 -0.56 -28.54 -1.75
C GLU A 228 -1.30 -27.20 -1.81
N PRO A 229 -0.66 -26.13 -1.28
CA PRO A 229 -1.27 -24.83 -1.24
C PRO A 229 -1.70 -24.43 -2.64
N TRP A 230 -2.93 -23.90 -2.72
CA TRP A 230 -3.49 -23.16 -3.84
C TRP A 230 -2.41 -22.74 -4.86
N PRO A 231 -2.44 -23.26 -6.11
CA PRO A 231 -1.34 -23.06 -7.05
C PRO A 231 -0.99 -21.58 -7.21
N ARG A 232 0.31 -21.23 -7.15
CA ARG A 232 0.75 -19.83 -7.31
C ARG A 232 0.24 -19.19 -8.60
N GLU A 233 0.09 -19.98 -9.65
CA GLU A 233 -0.50 -19.50 -10.90
C GLU A 233 -1.99 -19.18 -10.76
N ALA A 234 -2.73 -19.95 -9.96
CA ALA A 234 -4.14 -19.69 -9.67
C ALA A 234 -4.29 -18.37 -8.91
N ASP A 235 -3.42 -18.12 -7.92
CA ASP A 235 -3.29 -16.83 -7.25
C ASP A 235 -2.97 -15.71 -8.23
N ALA A 236 -1.99 -15.91 -9.11
CA ALA A 236 -1.62 -14.91 -10.09
C ALA A 236 -2.78 -14.58 -11.06
N ARG A 237 -3.60 -15.57 -11.44
CA ARG A 237 -4.80 -15.37 -12.27
C ARG A 237 -5.88 -14.58 -11.52
N LEU A 238 -6.19 -14.96 -10.28
CA LEU A 238 -7.15 -14.23 -9.45
C LEU A 238 -6.68 -12.81 -9.11
N ALA A 239 -5.39 -12.63 -8.84
CA ALA A 239 -4.78 -11.32 -8.56
C ALA A 239 -4.88 -10.39 -9.78
N ARG A 240 -4.68 -10.92 -11.00
CA ARG A 240 -4.88 -10.13 -12.24
C ARG A 240 -6.32 -9.66 -12.40
N LEU A 241 -7.30 -10.55 -12.21
CA LEU A 241 -8.73 -10.20 -12.25
C LEU A 241 -9.09 -9.17 -11.17
N GLY A 242 -8.60 -9.38 -9.95
CA GLY A 242 -8.78 -8.45 -8.83
C GLY A 242 -8.14 -7.08 -9.10
N ALA A 243 -6.97 -7.05 -9.75
CA ALA A 243 -6.32 -5.80 -10.16
C ALA A 243 -7.13 -5.06 -11.23
N THR A 244 -7.69 -5.76 -12.22
CA THR A 244 -8.59 -5.18 -13.22
C THR A 244 -9.83 -4.56 -12.56
N HIS A 245 -10.48 -5.30 -11.65
CA HIS A 245 -11.62 -4.78 -10.88
C HIS A 245 -11.25 -3.51 -10.08
N LYS A 246 -10.13 -3.53 -9.34
CA LYS A 246 -9.66 -2.37 -8.57
C LYS A 246 -9.36 -1.16 -9.46
N ALA A 247 -8.74 -1.38 -10.63
CA ALA A 247 -8.45 -0.32 -11.58
C ALA A 247 -9.75 0.30 -12.15
N LEU A 248 -10.76 -0.52 -12.45
CA LEU A 248 -12.06 -0.04 -12.90
C LEU A 248 -12.81 0.71 -11.79
N ALA A 249 -12.72 0.26 -10.54
CA ALA A 249 -13.34 0.94 -9.40
C ALA A 249 -12.77 2.35 -9.23
N HIS A 250 -11.43 2.48 -9.27
CA HIS A 250 -10.77 3.78 -9.22
C HIS A 250 -11.15 4.68 -10.40
N ALA A 251 -11.17 4.13 -11.63
CA ALA A 251 -11.56 4.89 -12.81
C ALA A 251 -13.02 5.38 -12.74
N TRP A 252 -13.92 4.57 -12.19
CA TRP A 252 -15.32 4.95 -11.96
C TRP A 252 -15.46 6.04 -10.90
N GLU A 253 -14.71 5.97 -9.80
CA GLU A 253 -14.67 7.05 -8.79
C GLU A 253 -14.19 8.37 -9.40
N GLU A 254 -13.09 8.34 -10.16
CA GLU A 254 -12.59 9.53 -10.87
C GLU A 254 -13.61 10.07 -11.88
N ALA A 255 -14.32 9.19 -12.60
CA ALA A 255 -15.35 9.60 -13.56
C ALA A 255 -16.56 10.24 -12.86
N ARG A 256 -16.97 9.72 -11.70
CA ARG A 256 -18.04 10.34 -10.88
C ARG A 256 -17.64 11.73 -10.40
N ASP A 257 -16.41 11.91 -9.97
CA ASP A 257 -15.90 13.22 -9.58
C ASP A 257 -15.88 14.20 -10.77
N GLN A 258 -15.48 13.72 -11.94
CA GLN A 258 -15.52 14.51 -13.18
C GLN A 258 -16.94 14.87 -13.60
N GLN A 259 -17.89 13.93 -13.49
CA GLN A 259 -19.30 14.17 -13.74
C GLN A 259 -19.85 15.23 -12.80
N ALA A 260 -19.56 15.15 -11.49
CA ALA A 260 -20.00 16.12 -10.51
C ALA A 260 -19.47 17.54 -10.81
N ARG A 261 -18.18 17.65 -11.19
CA ARG A 261 -17.57 18.93 -11.60
C ARG A 261 -18.19 19.48 -12.89
N ALA A 262 -18.38 18.63 -13.90
CA ALA A 262 -18.99 19.04 -15.16
C ALA A 262 -20.45 19.48 -14.97
N GLN A 263 -21.20 18.80 -14.10
CA GLN A 263 -22.57 19.18 -13.74
C GLN A 263 -22.62 20.52 -13.02
N ALA A 264 -21.69 20.76 -12.08
CA ALA A 264 -21.57 22.05 -11.39
C ALA A 264 -21.22 23.20 -12.35
N GLU A 265 -20.39 22.95 -13.37
CA GLU A 265 -20.10 23.93 -14.43
C GLU A 265 -21.30 24.17 -15.35
N ALA A 266 -22.08 23.14 -15.63
CA ALA A 266 -23.26 23.20 -16.50
C ALA A 266 -24.47 23.84 -15.83
N ASP A 267 -24.57 23.78 -14.50
CA ASP A 267 -25.66 24.40 -13.73
C ASP A 267 -25.43 25.91 -13.55
N PRO A 268 -26.18 26.78 -14.26
CA PRO A 268 -26.03 28.22 -14.11
C PRO A 268 -26.40 28.72 -12.71
N LYS A 269 -27.17 27.95 -11.92
CA LYS A 269 -27.54 28.30 -10.54
C LYS A 269 -26.43 28.00 -9.54
N ALA A 270 -25.47 27.15 -9.90
CA ALA A 270 -24.31 26.84 -9.05
C ALA A 270 -23.30 28.00 -9.03
N ALA A 271 -23.35 28.90 -10.02
CA ALA A 271 -22.64 30.17 -9.94
C ALA A 271 -23.25 31.00 -8.81
N THR A 272 -22.47 31.24 -7.75
CA THR A 272 -22.89 32.02 -6.58
C THR A 272 -23.59 33.30 -7.03
N GLY A 273 -24.75 33.61 -6.46
CA GLY A 273 -25.62 34.71 -6.90
C GLY A 273 -24.91 36.07 -7.05
N TYR A 274 -23.81 36.28 -6.33
CA TYR A 274 -22.91 37.41 -6.49
C TYR A 274 -22.29 37.52 -7.91
N PHE A 275 -21.75 36.43 -8.47
CA PHE A 275 -21.17 36.44 -9.82
C PHE A 275 -22.23 36.64 -10.89
N GLN A 276 -23.43 36.09 -10.70
CA GLN A 276 -24.55 36.31 -11.60
C GLN A 276 -24.99 37.77 -11.60
N GLN A 277 -25.13 38.39 -10.43
CA GLN A 277 -25.44 39.81 -10.29
C GLN A 277 -24.37 40.70 -10.94
N GLN A 278 -23.07 40.40 -10.75
CA GLN A 278 -22.00 41.15 -11.41
C GLN A 278 -22.04 41.00 -12.94
N ARG A 279 -22.31 39.78 -13.44
CA ARG A 279 -22.47 39.54 -14.89
C ARG A 279 -23.62 40.35 -15.47
N GLU A 280 -24.76 40.38 -14.79
CA GLU A 280 -25.93 41.16 -15.21
C GLU A 280 -25.66 42.66 -15.15
N ALA A 281 -25.01 43.16 -14.10
CA ALA A 281 -24.60 44.55 -13.99
C ALA A 281 -23.64 44.95 -15.13
N ALA A 282 -22.65 44.11 -15.43
CA ALA A 282 -21.73 44.32 -16.54
C ALA A 282 -22.47 44.36 -17.88
N ARG A 283 -23.41 43.42 -18.12
CA ARG A 283 -24.25 43.42 -19.34
C ARG A 283 -25.05 44.71 -19.50
N ARG A 284 -25.59 45.28 -18.43
CA ARG A 284 -26.35 46.55 -18.47
C ARG A 284 -25.46 47.77 -18.79
N SER A 285 -24.18 47.71 -18.44
CA SER A 285 -23.22 48.80 -18.70
C SER A 285 -22.61 48.80 -20.10
N LEU A 286 -22.76 47.72 -20.86
CA LEU A 286 -22.17 47.57 -22.19
C LEU A 286 -23.07 48.15 -23.29
N PRO A 287 -22.50 48.67 -24.40
CA PRO A 287 -23.27 48.97 -25.61
C PRO A 287 -24.05 47.73 -26.09
N ALA A 288 -25.22 47.94 -26.71
CA ALA A 288 -26.14 46.87 -27.09
C ALA A 288 -25.47 45.73 -27.90
N GLU A 289 -24.60 46.09 -28.85
CA GLU A 289 -23.86 45.13 -29.67
C GLU A 289 -22.87 44.28 -28.84
N ALA A 290 -22.15 44.91 -27.91
CA ALA A 290 -21.23 44.21 -27.02
C ALA A 290 -21.98 43.31 -26.03
N ALA A 291 -23.15 43.74 -25.55
CA ALA A 291 -24.02 42.92 -24.71
C ALA A 291 -24.54 41.69 -25.45
N ARG A 292 -24.89 41.83 -26.75
CA ARG A 292 -25.29 40.71 -27.62
C ARG A 292 -24.17 39.68 -27.78
N LEU A 293 -22.97 40.11 -28.16
CA LEU A 293 -21.82 39.21 -28.33
C LEU A 293 -21.43 38.51 -27.02
N LEU A 294 -21.54 39.20 -25.88
CA LEU A 294 -21.33 38.59 -24.56
C LEU A 294 -22.39 37.52 -24.25
N ALA A 295 -23.65 37.75 -24.61
CA ALA A 295 -24.72 36.77 -24.45
C ALA A 295 -24.49 35.52 -25.32
N GLU A 296 -24.14 35.70 -26.60
CA GLU A 296 -23.82 34.59 -27.52
C GLU A 296 -22.63 33.77 -27.01
N ARG A 297 -21.57 34.43 -26.53
CA ARG A 297 -20.41 33.76 -25.92
C ARG A 297 -20.80 32.96 -24.68
N ASP A 298 -21.64 33.52 -23.82
CA ASP A 298 -22.10 32.86 -22.60
C ASP A 298 -23.00 31.66 -22.93
N GLU A 299 -23.85 31.75 -23.95
CA GLU A 299 -24.66 30.63 -24.46
C GLU A 299 -23.77 29.50 -25.01
N LEU A 300 -22.76 29.82 -25.82
CA LEU A 300 -21.80 28.85 -26.34
C LEU A 300 -21.01 28.16 -25.22
N TRP A 301 -20.62 28.91 -24.19
CA TRP A 301 -19.92 28.37 -23.02
C TRP A 301 -20.83 27.40 -22.24
N GLN A 302 -22.09 27.79 -21.99
CA GLN A 302 -23.07 26.93 -21.34
C GLN A 302 -23.39 25.67 -22.15
N ALA A 303 -23.53 25.79 -23.48
CA ALA A 303 -23.74 24.63 -24.36
C ALA A 303 -22.55 23.66 -24.30
N THR A 304 -21.32 24.18 -24.30
CA THR A 304 -20.10 23.37 -24.16
C THR A 304 -20.00 22.73 -22.76
N ALA A 305 -20.44 23.42 -21.70
CA ALA A 305 -20.48 22.85 -20.35
C ALA A 305 -21.51 21.71 -20.25
N ARG A 306 -22.72 21.89 -20.80
CA ARG A 306 -23.74 20.83 -20.88
C ARG A 306 -23.24 19.60 -21.63
N GLN A 307 -22.62 19.79 -22.80
CA GLN A 307 -22.05 18.69 -23.57
C GLN A 307 -20.97 17.92 -22.79
N ARG A 308 -20.13 18.62 -22.02
CA ARG A 308 -19.13 17.97 -21.15
C ARG A 308 -19.79 17.18 -20.01
N ALA A 309 -20.85 17.72 -19.41
CA ALA A 309 -21.62 17.03 -18.37
C ALA A 309 -22.31 15.77 -18.90
N GLU A 310 -22.96 15.85 -20.05
CA GLU A 310 -23.59 14.70 -20.73
C GLU A 310 -22.57 13.60 -21.05
N ARG A 311 -21.41 13.99 -21.58
CA ARG A 311 -20.33 13.03 -21.87
C ARG A 311 -19.78 12.37 -20.60
N ALA A 312 -19.52 13.15 -19.55
CA ALA A 312 -19.03 12.62 -18.28
C ALA A 312 -20.06 11.68 -17.62
N ALA A 313 -21.35 11.97 -17.75
CA ALA A 313 -22.42 11.08 -17.30
C ALA A 313 -22.43 9.76 -18.09
N ALA A 314 -22.31 9.81 -19.43
CA ALA A 314 -22.24 8.62 -20.27
C ALA A 314 -21.00 7.76 -19.96
N ASP A 315 -19.84 8.39 -19.77
CA ASP A 315 -18.59 7.70 -19.41
C ASP A 315 -18.71 7.02 -18.03
N THR A 316 -19.38 7.66 -17.06
CA THR A 316 -19.62 7.11 -15.72
C THR A 316 -20.51 5.87 -15.76
N VAL A 317 -21.63 5.90 -16.50
CA VAL A 317 -22.54 4.74 -16.68
C VAL A 317 -21.80 3.57 -17.31
N ARG A 318 -21.02 3.84 -18.38
CA ARG A 318 -20.22 2.81 -19.04
C ARG A 318 -19.18 2.17 -18.10
N LEU A 319 -18.51 2.98 -17.28
CA LEU A 319 -17.53 2.47 -16.31
C LEU A 319 -18.20 1.64 -15.20
N GLU A 320 -19.41 2.02 -14.78
CA GLU A 320 -20.19 1.24 -13.81
C GLU A 320 -20.53 -0.15 -14.34
N GLU A 321 -21.00 -0.25 -15.59
CA GLU A 321 -21.29 -1.53 -16.24
C GLU A 321 -20.04 -2.42 -16.32
N LEU A 322 -18.90 -1.85 -16.75
CA LEU A 322 -17.62 -2.56 -16.81
C LEU A 322 -17.15 -3.01 -15.42
N LEU A 323 -17.33 -2.18 -14.40
CA LEU A 323 -16.98 -2.48 -13.02
C LEU A 323 -17.81 -3.65 -12.49
N GLN A 324 -19.13 -3.63 -12.70
CA GLN A 324 -20.03 -4.70 -12.29
C GLN A 324 -19.68 -6.03 -12.98
N GLU A 325 -19.38 -5.99 -14.28
CA GLU A 325 -18.97 -7.18 -15.02
C GLU A 325 -17.63 -7.73 -14.51
N ALA A 326 -16.62 -6.88 -14.30
CA ALA A 326 -15.34 -7.29 -13.74
C ALA A 326 -15.48 -7.87 -12.32
N ALA A 327 -16.36 -7.32 -11.49
CA ALA A 327 -16.66 -7.84 -10.16
C ALA A 327 -17.27 -9.25 -10.24
N ARG A 328 -18.25 -9.47 -11.12
CA ARG A 328 -18.86 -10.80 -11.35
C ARG A 328 -17.84 -11.81 -11.87
N GLN A 329 -17.00 -11.42 -12.83
CA GLN A 329 -15.97 -12.29 -13.38
C GLN A 329 -14.94 -12.70 -12.33
N TRP A 330 -14.47 -11.75 -11.51
CA TRP A 330 -13.55 -12.03 -10.43
C TRP A 330 -14.16 -12.95 -9.37
N ALA A 331 -15.38 -12.64 -8.89
CA ALA A 331 -16.07 -13.44 -7.90
C ALA A 331 -16.37 -14.87 -8.40
N ALA A 332 -16.84 -15.01 -9.64
CA ALA A 332 -17.12 -16.31 -10.24
C ALA A 332 -15.84 -17.14 -10.44
N ALA A 333 -14.73 -16.51 -10.83
CA ALA A 333 -13.43 -17.19 -10.92
C ALA A 333 -12.93 -17.66 -9.55
N ALA A 334 -13.01 -16.80 -8.53
CA ALA A 334 -12.61 -17.14 -7.16
C ALA A 334 -13.42 -18.32 -6.61
N LEU A 335 -14.75 -18.29 -6.79
CA LEU A 335 -15.64 -19.37 -6.36
C LEU A 335 -15.37 -20.68 -7.09
N ARG A 336 -15.17 -20.65 -8.42
CA ARG A 336 -14.82 -21.85 -9.18
C ARG A 336 -13.50 -22.46 -8.72
N GLY A 337 -12.46 -21.64 -8.56
CA GLY A 337 -11.17 -22.13 -8.10
C GLY A 337 -11.26 -22.71 -6.68
N PHE A 338 -12.02 -22.07 -5.77
CA PHE A 338 -12.26 -22.61 -4.43
C PHE A 338 -12.99 -23.96 -4.47
N ASN A 339 -14.07 -24.07 -5.26
CA ASN A 339 -14.82 -25.31 -5.39
C ASN A 339 -13.98 -26.44 -5.99
N ALA A 340 -13.11 -26.16 -6.96
CA ALA A 340 -12.19 -27.14 -7.50
C ALA A 340 -11.26 -27.69 -6.42
N VAL A 341 -10.69 -26.83 -5.57
CA VAL A 341 -9.87 -27.26 -4.44
C VAL A 341 -10.66 -28.14 -3.46
N VAL A 342 -11.89 -27.76 -3.12
CA VAL A 342 -12.77 -28.57 -2.24
C VAL A 342 -13.09 -29.93 -2.87
N ALA A 343 -13.23 -30.00 -4.19
CA ALA A 343 -13.46 -31.22 -4.95
C ALA A 343 -12.18 -32.04 -5.22
N ALA A 344 -11.02 -31.61 -4.73
CA ALA A 344 -9.71 -32.19 -5.06
C ALA A 344 -9.39 -32.21 -6.57
N GLU A 345 -9.92 -31.23 -7.31
CA GLU A 345 -9.64 -30.97 -8.73
C GLU A 345 -8.57 -29.87 -8.89
N ASP A 346 -7.92 -29.80 -10.06
CA ASP A 346 -6.96 -28.74 -10.36
C ASP A 346 -7.66 -27.38 -10.55
N PRO A 347 -7.45 -26.38 -9.67
CA PRO A 347 -8.08 -25.08 -9.81
C PRO A 347 -7.62 -24.32 -11.07
N LEU A 348 -6.46 -24.64 -11.65
CA LEU A 348 -6.01 -24.03 -12.90
C LEU A 348 -6.84 -24.46 -14.11
N ALA A 349 -7.48 -25.62 -14.06
CA ALA A 349 -8.35 -26.12 -15.12
C ALA A 349 -9.67 -25.34 -15.20
N VAL A 350 -10.17 -24.81 -14.08
CA VAL A 350 -11.46 -24.09 -14.00
C VAL A 350 -11.31 -22.56 -13.99
N LEU A 351 -10.11 -22.05 -13.72
CA LEU A 351 -9.81 -20.63 -13.76
C LEU A 351 -9.62 -20.19 -15.21
N PRO A 352 -10.20 -19.04 -15.62
CA PRO A 352 -10.00 -18.53 -16.97
C PRO A 352 -8.50 -18.38 -17.21
N ALA A 353 -8.01 -19.05 -18.26
CA ALA A 353 -6.70 -18.76 -18.80
C ALA A 353 -6.73 -17.27 -19.13
N GLY A 354 -5.87 -16.49 -18.48
CA GLY A 354 -5.85 -15.04 -18.61
C GLY A 354 -5.28 -14.65 -19.97
N ASP A 355 -5.89 -15.15 -21.05
CA ASP A 355 -5.45 -15.02 -22.41
C ASP A 355 -5.28 -13.53 -22.65
N GLY A 356 -4.03 -13.09 -22.77
CA GLY A 356 -3.69 -11.71 -23.11
C GLY A 356 -4.22 -11.24 -24.47
N LYS A 357 -5.14 -12.00 -25.09
CA LYS A 357 -5.97 -11.57 -26.21
C LYS A 357 -6.99 -10.55 -25.70
N ARG A 358 -6.51 -9.32 -25.59
CA ARG A 358 -7.28 -8.07 -25.47
C ARG A 358 -8.47 -8.04 -26.44
N ASN A 359 -9.60 -8.60 -26.05
CA ASN A 359 -10.89 -8.23 -26.62
C ASN A 359 -11.69 -7.34 -25.66
N GLY A 360 -11.22 -7.15 -24.43
CA GLY A 360 -11.69 -6.05 -23.58
C GLY A 360 -11.26 -4.71 -24.19
N PRO A 361 -12.11 -3.69 -24.21
CA PRO A 361 -11.72 -2.35 -24.64
C PRO A 361 -10.52 -1.96 -23.79
N SER A 362 -9.33 -1.92 -24.39
CA SER A 362 -8.22 -1.24 -23.73
C SER A 362 -8.77 0.15 -23.38
N PRO A 363 -8.62 0.62 -22.13
CA PRO A 363 -8.84 2.03 -21.81
C PRO A 363 -7.71 2.80 -22.51
N GLY A 364 -7.77 2.81 -23.85
CA GLY A 364 -6.91 3.57 -24.71
C GLY A 364 -7.23 5.00 -24.39
N SER A 365 -6.28 5.68 -23.75
CA SER A 365 -5.48 6.76 -24.36
C SER A 365 -6.18 7.60 -25.46
N SER A 366 -7.49 7.77 -25.35
CA SER A 366 -8.27 8.76 -26.07
C SER A 366 -8.02 10.11 -25.40
N ARG A 367 -6.74 10.51 -25.39
CA ARG A 367 -6.43 11.92 -25.55
C ARG A 367 -7.25 12.37 -26.75
N PRO A 368 -8.12 13.38 -26.62
CA PRO A 368 -8.88 13.87 -27.75
C PRO A 368 -7.87 14.20 -28.85
N ARG A 369 -7.96 13.52 -29.99
CA ARG A 369 -7.30 13.98 -31.21
C ARG A 369 -7.77 15.40 -31.39
N ARG A 370 -6.85 16.35 -31.23
CA ARG A 370 -7.10 17.75 -31.62
C ARG A 370 -7.69 17.71 -33.03
N PRO A 371 -8.79 18.44 -33.30
CA PRO A 371 -9.33 18.52 -34.65
C PRO A 371 -8.19 18.93 -35.57
N ALA A 372 -7.99 18.17 -36.64
CA ALA A 372 -7.01 18.51 -37.66
C ALA A 372 -7.43 19.87 -38.23
N CYS A 373 -6.63 20.91 -37.98
CA CYS A 373 -6.76 22.16 -38.72
C CYS A 373 -6.54 21.84 -40.20
N THR A 374 -7.62 21.68 -40.95
CA THR A 374 -7.62 21.77 -42.40
C THR A 374 -7.19 23.19 -42.77
N ARG A 375 -5.90 23.35 -43.09
CA ARG A 375 -5.37 24.56 -43.72
C ARG A 375 -5.91 24.61 -45.14
N SER A 376 -6.98 25.38 -45.35
CA SER A 376 -7.31 25.90 -46.68
C SER A 376 -6.33 27.03 -47.01
N THR A 377 -5.47 26.75 -47.97
CA THR A 377 -4.70 27.74 -48.72
C THR A 377 -5.65 28.71 -49.42
N THR A 378 -5.64 29.99 -49.04
CA THR A 378 -5.62 31.14 -49.96
C THR A 378 -5.56 32.48 -49.22
N ARG A 379 -4.87 33.41 -49.87
CA ARG A 379 -4.84 34.87 -49.69
C ARG A 379 -3.93 35.48 -48.60
N ARG A 380 -2.85 36.08 -49.12
CA ARG A 380 -2.15 37.25 -48.58
C ARG A 380 -3.16 38.39 -48.39
N ASP A 381 -3.12 39.06 -47.23
CA ASP A 381 -2.57 40.41 -47.13
C ASP A 381 -2.51 40.90 -45.68
N ALA A 382 -1.46 41.67 -45.42
CA ALA A 382 -1.20 42.62 -44.33
C ALA A 382 -1.84 42.38 -42.94
N CYS A 383 -1.00 42.05 -41.96
CA CYS A 383 -1.13 42.63 -40.61
C CYS A 383 0.22 42.70 -39.90
N THR A 384 0.51 43.92 -39.47
CA THR A 384 1.64 44.47 -38.75
C THR A 384 1.93 43.73 -37.44
N ARG A 385 3.21 43.45 -37.17
CA ARG A 385 3.70 42.95 -35.86
C ARG A 385 3.84 44.14 -34.88
N PRO A 386 3.41 44.01 -33.61
CA PRO A 386 3.82 44.94 -32.57
C PRO A 386 5.28 44.67 -32.14
N PRO A 387 6.04 45.69 -31.73
CA PRO A 387 7.37 45.52 -31.16
C PRO A 387 7.23 44.95 -29.74
N TRP A 388 8.31 44.39 -29.19
CA TRP A 388 8.45 43.78 -27.86
C TRP A 388 8.21 42.26 -27.79
N ALA A 389 9.19 41.52 -28.29
CA ALA A 389 9.55 40.20 -27.73
C ALA A 389 11.08 40.04 -27.79
N PRO A 390 11.77 39.74 -26.67
CA PRO A 390 13.22 39.55 -26.66
C PRO A 390 13.62 38.18 -27.25
N PRO A 391 14.84 38.04 -27.82
CA PRO A 391 15.25 36.81 -28.49
C PRO A 391 15.65 35.71 -27.50
N ALA A 392 15.12 34.51 -27.71
CA ALA A 392 15.61 33.28 -27.10
C ALA A 392 16.95 32.89 -27.74
N GLY A 393 18.03 33.04 -26.97
CA GLY A 393 19.37 32.60 -27.33
C GLY A 393 19.52 31.09 -27.23
N ARG A 394 20.07 30.53 -28.31
CA ARG A 394 20.33 29.11 -28.56
C ARG A 394 21.42 28.57 -27.63
N GLY A 395 21.24 27.33 -27.20
CA GLY A 395 22.26 26.57 -26.47
C GLY A 395 23.47 26.19 -27.32
N ALA A 396 24.58 25.96 -26.63
CA ALA A 396 25.66 25.06 -27.03
C ALA A 396 26.13 24.27 -25.80
N PRO A 397 26.65 23.04 -25.97
CA PRO A 397 26.80 22.06 -24.91
C PRO A 397 28.19 22.13 -24.26
N TYR A 398 28.29 21.85 -22.95
CA TYR A 398 29.56 21.59 -22.30
C TYR A 398 29.53 20.28 -21.51
N ARG A 399 30.41 19.35 -21.94
CA ARG A 399 30.86 18.19 -21.16
C ARG A 399 31.83 18.66 -20.08
N ARG A 400 31.79 18.04 -18.89
CA ARG A 400 32.88 17.22 -18.27
C ARG A 400 32.84 17.22 -16.73
N SER A 401 33.04 16.01 -16.19
CA SER A 401 33.90 15.60 -15.06
C SER A 401 33.72 16.16 -13.64
N ALA A 402 33.38 15.22 -12.74
CA ALA A 402 34.13 14.78 -11.55
C ALA A 402 35.03 15.76 -10.74
N ALA A 403 34.72 15.81 -9.44
CA ALA A 403 35.59 15.84 -8.25
C ALA A 403 36.67 16.92 -8.09
N ALA A 404 36.56 17.76 -7.04
CA ALA A 404 37.41 17.68 -5.84
C ALA A 404 37.18 18.87 -4.87
N VAL A 405 37.00 18.48 -3.60
CA VAL A 405 37.35 19.13 -2.32
C VAL A 405 38.05 20.50 -2.36
N CYS A 406 37.48 21.48 -1.65
CA CYS A 406 38.29 22.41 -0.86
C CYS A 406 37.54 22.90 0.41
N ARG A 407 38.26 22.88 1.53
CA ARG A 407 37.83 23.24 2.88
C ARG A 407 37.54 24.74 3.00
N LEU A 408 36.53 25.11 3.78
CA LEU A 408 36.54 26.38 4.51
C LEU A 408 35.91 26.24 5.89
N ARG A 409 36.76 26.44 6.91
CA ARG A 409 36.40 26.70 8.30
C ARG A 409 35.67 28.05 8.36
N LEU A 410 34.51 28.10 9.02
CA LEU A 410 33.99 29.35 9.56
C LEU A 410 33.66 29.15 11.05
N ARG A 411 34.25 30.05 11.83
CA ARG A 411 34.13 30.22 13.28
C ARG A 411 32.71 30.62 13.67
N SER A 412 32.19 30.04 14.74
CA SER A 412 31.00 30.52 15.46
C SER A 412 31.38 31.64 16.44
N PRO A 413 30.56 32.69 16.60
CA PRO A 413 30.64 33.57 17.76
C PRO A 413 29.52 33.29 18.77
N GLY A 414 29.90 33.34 20.05
CA GLY A 414 29.08 33.95 21.12
C GLY A 414 28.11 33.07 21.90
N ARG A 415 28.58 32.46 23.00
CA ARG A 415 27.77 32.22 24.21
C ARG A 415 28.24 33.19 25.30
N PRO A 416 27.35 33.87 26.04
CA PRO A 416 27.73 34.61 27.24
C PRO A 416 27.84 33.69 28.46
N ALA A 417 28.84 33.98 29.30
CA ALA A 417 29.17 33.30 30.53
C ALA A 417 28.13 33.56 31.64
N ARG A 418 27.79 32.52 32.41
CA ARG A 418 27.14 32.64 33.72
C ARG A 418 28.20 32.50 34.80
N ILE A 419 28.32 33.54 35.62
CA ILE A 419 29.05 33.60 36.87
C ILE A 419 28.17 32.95 37.95
N TRP A 420 28.76 32.07 38.76
CA TRP A 420 28.20 31.63 40.04
C TRP A 420 28.97 32.32 41.17
N PRO A 421 28.32 32.85 42.22
CA PRO A 421 29.02 33.22 43.45
C PRO A 421 29.05 32.04 44.43
N CYS A 422 30.14 31.96 45.17
CA CYS A 422 30.28 31.13 46.36
C CYS A 422 29.39 31.65 47.49
N GLY A 423 28.80 30.70 48.22
CA GLY A 423 28.10 30.84 49.48
C GLY A 423 27.83 29.45 50.03
#